data_AF-A0A8B7JEI2-F1
#
_entry.id   AF-A0A8B7JEI2-F1
#
_cell.length_a   1.000
_cell.length_b   1.000
_cell.length_c   1.000
_cell.angle_alpha   90.00
_cell.angle_beta   90.00
_cell.angle_gamma   90.00
#
_symmetry.space_group_name_H-M   'P 1'
#
loop_
_entity.id
_entity.type
_entity.pdbx_description
1 polymer ?
#
loop_
_entity_poly.entity_id
_entity_poly.type
_entity_poly.pdbx_seq_one_letter_code
_entity_poly.pdbx_strand_id
1 'polypeptide(L)'
;DLETRALLEIWGEADVQSALDGNFRNSHVYRDVACRLAELGFERTPEQCRIRIKGLKRQYYQARDGLKKNGHGDFLLLSSYHFRKIILSPLVLGFKEISAPTITPPLSQPKRSKKRHANLTLDKMMEKFLQQSVDTEEKFYKYEEQRLKIEDKRREAEHARELQMLQMLGQMLAGISSTVSQRSQSIPASPPQRANHRSYGDNFNYNAMTAALSPPIVIERSFSLHKTHTLKDMENIFQLVRNVIPPLTGKRHKGQDGRIGIVGGCQEYTGAPYFAAITALKVGADLSHVFCTKDAATVIKSYSPELIVHPVLDSPNAVHEVEKWLPRLHSVVIGPGLGRDDTLLENAKGIIEKSKIKGIPIIIDADGLWLISQQPSLIQGYQRAILTPNYMEFSRLYEAMLRDPVDSSDHHGCVLRLSQAMGNLTVVQKGERDLISDGEKVLVCSHEGSSRRSGGQGDLLSGSLGVLAHWAFLAGAEKTNGQNPFLVAAFGACSLTRQCNNQAFQKFGRSMTASDMVSEVGTAFNKLFET
;
A
#
# COMPACT_ATOMS: atom_id res chain seq x y z
N ASP A 1 35.93 10.12 15.77
CA ASP A 1 35.71 9.00 16.71
C ASP A 1 36.75 7.91 16.47
N LEU A 2 37.14 7.19 17.53
CA LEU A 2 38.11 6.10 17.54
C LEU A 2 37.45 4.73 17.43
N GLU A 3 36.33 4.50 18.13
CA GLU A 3 35.55 3.25 18.05
C GLU A 3 35.16 2.95 16.59
N THR A 4 34.66 3.96 15.89
CA THR A 4 34.29 3.90 14.47
C THR A 4 35.48 3.56 13.55
N ARG A 5 36.73 3.81 13.95
CA ARG A 5 37.91 3.37 13.18
C ARG A 5 38.19 1.90 13.42
N ALA A 6 38.29 1.47 14.68
CA ALA A 6 38.49 0.06 15.05
C ALA A 6 37.41 -0.86 14.42
N LEU A 7 36.14 -0.43 14.45
CA LEU A 7 35.02 -1.13 13.81
C LEU A 7 35.21 -1.29 12.29
N LEU A 8 35.78 -0.28 11.61
CA LEU A 8 36.02 -0.31 10.17
C LEU A 8 37.29 -1.08 9.81
N GLU A 9 38.31 -1.05 10.67
CA GLU A 9 39.54 -1.84 10.52
C GLU A 9 39.23 -3.34 10.63
N ILE A 10 38.54 -3.77 11.70
CA ILE A 10 38.03 -5.16 11.87
C ILE A 10 37.09 -5.54 10.72
N TRP A 11 36.17 -4.66 10.32
CA TRP A 11 35.29 -4.96 9.18
C TRP A 11 36.05 -5.09 7.85
N GLY A 12 37.22 -4.46 7.73
CA GLY A 12 38.09 -4.54 6.56
C GLY A 12 38.87 -5.84 6.41
N GLU A 13 38.87 -6.71 7.43
CA GLU A 13 39.65 -7.94 7.45
C GLU A 13 39.11 -8.97 6.44
N ALA A 14 40.02 -9.75 5.85
CA ALA A 14 39.70 -10.59 4.69
C ALA A 14 38.84 -11.82 5.06
N ASP A 15 38.99 -12.33 6.26
CA ASP A 15 38.15 -13.37 6.86
C ASP A 15 36.74 -12.84 7.15
N VAL A 16 36.62 -11.64 7.73
CA VAL A 16 35.33 -10.97 7.98
C VAL A 16 34.60 -10.70 6.65
N GLN A 17 35.29 -10.20 5.62
CA GLN A 17 34.71 -10.03 4.29
C GLN A 17 34.33 -11.39 3.65
N SER A 18 35.16 -12.42 3.78
CA SER A 18 34.86 -13.76 3.22
C SER A 18 33.68 -14.44 3.93
N ALA A 19 33.48 -14.20 5.23
CA ALA A 19 32.34 -14.75 5.98
C ALA A 19 31.01 -14.02 5.69
N LEU A 20 31.08 -12.82 5.10
CA LEU A 20 29.93 -12.05 4.61
C LEU A 20 29.53 -12.42 3.17
N ASP A 21 30.41 -13.04 2.40
CA ASP A 21 30.14 -13.43 1.01
C ASP A 21 29.21 -14.66 0.93
N GLY A 22 28.32 -14.66 -0.06
CA GLY A 22 27.32 -15.72 -0.33
C GLY A 22 26.29 -16.02 0.78
N ASN A 23 26.48 -15.53 2.02
CA ASN A 23 25.86 -16.14 3.20
C ASN A 23 24.78 -15.28 3.87
N PHE A 24 23.51 -15.68 3.68
CA PHE A 24 22.33 -15.01 4.24
C PHE A 24 22.25 -15.04 5.78
N ARG A 25 23.02 -15.88 6.48
CA ARG A 25 22.96 -16.05 7.96
C ARG A 25 24.20 -15.48 8.68
N ASN A 26 24.53 -14.23 8.38
CA ASN A 26 25.70 -13.51 8.90
C ASN A 26 25.66 -13.06 10.38
N SER A 27 24.76 -13.58 11.22
CA SER A 27 24.65 -13.21 12.64
C SER A 27 25.87 -13.63 13.48
N HIS A 28 26.62 -14.64 13.03
CA HIS A 28 27.87 -15.07 13.64
C HIS A 28 29.01 -14.06 13.38
N VAL A 29 29.08 -13.48 12.18
CA VAL A 29 30.09 -12.46 11.82
C VAL A 29 29.98 -11.24 12.72
N TYR A 30 28.77 -10.72 12.93
CA TYR A 30 28.58 -9.59 13.86
C TYR A 30 28.90 -9.93 15.33
N ARG A 31 28.95 -11.21 15.70
CA ARG A 31 29.38 -11.65 17.04
C ARG A 31 30.90 -11.65 17.15
N ASP A 32 31.60 -12.16 16.14
CA ASP A 32 33.06 -12.10 16.03
C ASP A 32 33.56 -10.64 16.03
N VAL A 33 32.99 -9.78 15.17
CA VAL A 33 33.29 -8.33 15.13
C VAL A 33 33.05 -7.64 16.49
N ALA A 34 32.02 -8.05 17.24
CA ALA A 34 31.75 -7.52 18.58
C ALA A 34 32.78 -8.00 19.63
N CYS A 35 33.24 -9.26 19.55
CA CYS A 35 34.31 -9.78 20.40
C CYS A 35 35.63 -9.07 20.14
N ARG A 36 36.06 -8.94 18.87
CA ARG A 36 37.29 -8.20 18.49
C ARG A 36 37.25 -6.73 18.92
N LEU A 37 36.07 -6.09 18.92
CA LEU A 37 35.92 -4.74 19.47
C LEU A 37 36.05 -4.69 20.99
N ALA A 38 35.52 -5.67 21.72
CA ALA A 38 35.68 -5.75 23.18
C ALA A 38 37.15 -5.98 23.58
N GLU A 39 37.91 -6.74 22.80
CA GLU A 39 39.37 -6.91 22.98
C GLU A 39 40.14 -5.59 22.79
N LEU A 40 39.63 -4.67 21.97
CA LEU A 40 40.14 -3.30 21.81
C LEU A 40 39.56 -2.30 22.83
N GLY A 41 38.80 -2.77 23.84
CA GLY A 41 38.21 -1.96 24.91
C GLY A 41 36.86 -1.31 24.57
N PHE A 42 36.21 -1.68 23.47
CA PHE A 42 34.93 -1.14 23.03
C PHE A 42 33.80 -2.16 23.20
N GLU A 43 33.18 -2.21 24.38
CA GLU A 43 32.02 -3.09 24.62
C GLU A 43 30.81 -2.71 23.75
N ARG A 44 30.50 -3.56 22.76
CA ARG A 44 29.34 -3.43 21.87
C ARG A 44 28.64 -4.76 21.67
N THR A 45 27.32 -4.73 21.53
CA THR A 45 26.55 -5.93 21.14
C THR A 45 26.64 -6.18 19.63
N PRO A 46 26.40 -7.43 19.16
CA PRO A 46 26.41 -7.75 17.73
C PRO A 46 25.43 -6.90 16.91
N GLU A 47 24.25 -6.58 17.45
CA GLU A 47 23.28 -5.74 16.74
C GLU A 47 23.68 -4.25 16.77
N GLN A 48 24.36 -3.76 17.82
CA GLN A 48 24.94 -2.40 17.80
C GLN A 48 25.99 -2.25 16.69
N CYS A 49 26.91 -3.21 16.54
CA CYS A 49 27.90 -3.24 15.46
C CYS A 49 27.22 -3.24 14.07
N ARG A 50 26.19 -4.08 13.93
CA ARG A 50 25.38 -4.22 12.70
C ARG A 50 24.60 -2.95 12.35
N ILE A 51 24.04 -2.25 13.33
CA ILE A 51 23.37 -0.95 13.16
C ILE A 51 24.39 0.11 12.75
N ARG A 52 25.53 0.21 13.46
CA ARG A 52 26.58 1.20 13.19
C ARG A 52 27.12 1.08 11.77
N ILE A 53 27.42 -0.14 11.31
CA ILE A 53 27.93 -0.38 9.94
C ILE A 53 26.87 -0.09 8.86
N LYS A 54 25.58 -0.39 9.10
CA LYS A 54 24.49 0.05 8.20
C LYS A 54 24.41 1.58 8.11
N GLY A 55 24.58 2.27 9.24
CA GLY A 55 24.64 3.73 9.31
C GLY A 55 25.81 4.30 8.48
N LEU A 56 27.03 3.80 8.72
CA LEU A 56 28.24 4.22 8.00
C LEU A 56 28.13 3.98 6.49
N LYS A 57 27.58 2.83 6.06
CA LYS A 57 27.32 2.55 4.63
C LYS A 57 26.32 3.55 4.03
N ARG A 58 25.24 3.90 4.75
CA ARG A 58 24.26 4.92 4.30
C ARG A 58 24.90 6.31 4.19
N GLN A 59 25.67 6.73 5.20
CA GLN A 59 26.39 8.02 5.19
C GLN A 59 27.38 8.11 4.03
N TYR A 60 28.14 7.04 3.76
CA TYR A 60 29.05 6.97 2.61
C TYR A 60 28.33 7.16 1.27
N TYR A 61 27.19 6.48 1.05
CA TYR A 61 26.40 6.66 -0.17
C TYR A 61 25.82 8.08 -0.29
N GLN A 62 25.30 8.65 0.80
CA GLN A 62 24.78 10.02 0.80
C GLN A 62 25.88 11.05 0.47
N ALA A 63 27.08 10.92 1.02
CA ALA A 63 28.23 11.76 0.69
C ALA A 63 28.67 11.58 -0.78
N ARG A 64 28.78 10.34 -1.25
CA ARG A 64 29.15 10.00 -2.65
C ARG A 64 28.17 10.59 -3.66
N ASP A 65 26.89 10.54 -3.39
CA ASP A 65 25.86 10.98 -4.34
C ASP A 65 25.58 12.49 -4.24
N GLY A 66 25.90 13.14 -3.11
CA GLY A 66 26.03 14.60 -3.02
C GLY A 66 27.17 15.15 -3.89
N LEU A 67 28.32 14.47 -3.92
CA LEU A 67 29.48 14.85 -4.76
C LEU A 67 29.19 14.81 -6.27
N LYS A 68 28.14 14.13 -6.72
CA LYS A 68 27.72 14.15 -8.13
C LYS A 68 26.96 15.43 -8.55
N LYS A 69 26.47 16.23 -7.59
CA LYS A 69 25.68 17.44 -7.88
C LYS A 69 26.50 18.73 -7.95
N ASN A 70 27.63 18.79 -7.24
CA ASN A 70 28.46 20.00 -7.13
C ASN A 70 29.84 19.76 -7.76
N GLY A 71 30.04 20.21 -9.00
CA GLY A 71 31.27 19.97 -9.75
C GLY A 71 32.46 20.80 -9.27
N HIS A 72 33.56 20.11 -8.93
CA HIS A 72 34.89 20.60 -8.51
C HIS A 72 34.99 21.33 -7.16
N GLY A 73 36.10 21.07 -6.45
CA GLY A 73 36.59 21.94 -5.36
C GLY A 73 36.32 21.47 -3.93
N ASP A 74 36.78 20.28 -3.53
CA ASP A 74 37.74 20.11 -2.42
C ASP A 74 37.92 18.62 -2.03
N PHE A 75 39.16 18.13 -2.10
CA PHE A 75 39.52 16.71 -1.93
C PHE A 75 40.45 16.54 -0.74
N LEU A 76 39.93 16.60 0.50
CA LEU A 76 40.77 16.46 1.69
C LEU A 76 40.00 16.04 2.97
N LEU A 77 39.34 14.87 2.93
CA LEU A 77 38.92 14.15 4.17
C LEU A 77 38.59 12.66 3.94
N LEU A 78 38.04 12.31 2.77
CA LEU A 78 37.75 10.92 2.36
C LEU A 78 38.74 10.35 1.33
N SER A 79 39.94 10.94 1.23
CA SER A 79 41.05 10.49 0.37
C SER A 79 41.75 9.21 0.88
N SER A 80 41.32 8.63 2.00
CA SER A 80 41.90 7.38 2.48
C SER A 80 41.52 6.22 1.57
N TYR A 81 42.50 5.72 0.80
CA TYR A 81 42.40 4.49 0.00
C TYR A 81 41.83 3.31 0.80
N HIS A 82 42.11 3.28 2.11
CA HIS A 82 41.58 2.32 3.07
C HIS A 82 40.05 2.33 3.10
N PHE A 83 39.43 3.49 3.32
CA PHE A 83 37.97 3.63 3.46
C PHE A 83 37.23 3.20 2.19
N ARG A 84 37.80 3.49 1.01
CA ARG A 84 37.24 3.11 -0.29
C ARG A 84 37.30 1.60 -0.55
N LYS A 85 38.32 0.91 -0.02
CA LYS A 85 38.53 -0.54 -0.15
C LYS A 85 37.73 -1.37 0.87
N ILE A 86 37.44 -0.80 2.04
CA ILE A 86 36.73 -1.45 3.15
C ILE A 86 35.20 -1.43 2.98
N ILE A 87 34.64 -0.35 2.42
CA ILE A 87 33.18 -0.20 2.26
C ILE A 87 32.67 -0.80 0.93
N LEU A 88 33.52 -0.85 -0.11
CA LEU A 88 33.20 -1.41 -1.42
C LEU A 88 34.16 -2.56 -1.74
N SER A 89 33.70 -3.80 -1.52
CA SER A 89 34.36 -4.98 -2.07
C SER A 89 34.26 -5.01 -3.61
N PRO A 90 35.34 -5.36 -4.32
CA PRO A 90 35.25 -5.76 -5.73
C PRO A 90 34.72 -7.21 -5.82
N LEU A 91 33.99 -7.65 -6.85
CA LEU A 91 33.71 -7.02 -8.15
C LEU A 91 32.21 -7.08 -8.53
N VAL A 92 31.73 -5.99 -9.14
CA VAL A 92 30.85 -6.09 -10.32
C VAL A 92 31.47 -5.21 -11.41
N LEU A 93 31.98 -5.86 -12.46
CA LEU A 93 32.49 -5.30 -13.73
C LEU A 93 33.65 -4.29 -13.62
N GLY A 94 34.74 -4.58 -14.32
CA GLY A 94 35.93 -3.72 -14.37
C GLY A 94 35.82 -2.59 -15.40
N PHE A 95 36.55 -1.50 -15.14
CA PHE A 95 36.88 -0.49 -16.13
C PHE A 95 38.40 -0.37 -16.25
N LYS A 96 38.91 -0.29 -17.49
CA LYS A 96 40.32 0.03 -17.76
C LYS A 96 40.61 1.48 -17.36
N GLU A 97 41.82 1.72 -16.88
CA GLU A 97 42.34 3.07 -16.68
C GLU A 97 42.46 3.80 -18.02
N ILE A 98 42.14 5.10 -18.03
CA ILE A 98 42.47 6.02 -19.12
C ILE A 98 43.13 7.24 -18.46
N SER A 99 44.34 7.57 -18.93
CA SER A 99 45.18 8.66 -18.41
C SER A 99 44.59 10.04 -18.70
N ALA A 100 44.65 10.94 -17.73
CA ALA A 100 44.24 12.34 -17.90
C ALA A 100 45.33 13.21 -18.56
N PRO A 101 44.96 14.16 -19.44
CA PRO A 101 45.82 15.27 -19.85
C PRO A 101 45.55 16.55 -19.03
N THR A 102 46.61 17.28 -18.70
CA THR A 102 46.58 18.59 -18.04
C THR A 102 46.31 19.72 -19.04
N ILE A 103 45.66 20.82 -18.62
CA ILE A 103 45.80 22.16 -19.25
C ILE A 103 45.37 23.27 -18.27
N THR A 104 45.96 24.46 -18.43
CA THR A 104 45.87 25.64 -17.54
C THR A 104 44.78 26.67 -17.93
N PRO A 105 44.38 27.60 -17.04
CA PRO A 105 43.20 28.48 -17.24
C PRO A 105 43.51 29.86 -17.85
N PRO A 106 42.51 30.56 -18.43
CA PRO A 106 42.55 31.99 -18.75
C PRO A 106 41.70 32.87 -17.81
N LEU A 107 41.89 34.20 -17.89
CA LEU A 107 41.48 35.20 -16.89
C LEU A 107 40.08 35.85 -17.09
N SER A 108 39.40 36.06 -15.95
CA SER A 108 38.56 37.21 -15.52
C SER A 108 37.73 38.07 -16.50
N GLN A 109 36.46 38.32 -16.14
CA GLN A 109 35.78 39.64 -16.21
C GLN A 109 34.62 39.74 -15.15
N PRO A 110 34.05 40.92 -14.82
CA PRO A 110 33.92 41.28 -13.40
C PRO A 110 32.53 41.66 -12.81
N LYS A 111 32.51 41.74 -11.47
CA LYS A 111 31.62 42.53 -10.57
C LYS A 111 30.11 42.21 -10.51
N ARG A 112 29.64 41.84 -9.30
CA ARG A 112 28.52 42.52 -8.61
C ARG A 112 28.59 42.33 -7.10
N SER A 113 28.30 43.40 -6.34
CA SER A 113 28.40 43.44 -4.87
C SER A 113 27.15 42.89 -4.18
N LYS A 114 27.33 42.08 -3.13
CA LYS A 114 26.28 41.73 -2.15
C LYS A 114 26.77 41.99 -0.71
N LYS A 115 25.82 42.21 0.20
CA LYS A 115 26.06 42.71 1.56
C LYS A 115 26.78 41.67 2.44
N ARG A 116 27.61 42.14 3.38
CA ARG A 116 28.18 41.31 4.45
C ARG A 116 27.06 40.73 5.33
N HIS A 117 26.93 39.41 5.37
CA HIS A 117 26.55 38.71 6.58
C HIS A 117 27.83 38.27 7.32
N ALA A 118 27.73 38.04 8.63
CA ALA A 118 28.89 37.63 9.42
C ALA A 118 29.25 36.17 9.10
N ASN A 119 30.45 35.94 8.57
CA ASN A 119 30.99 34.59 8.41
C ASN A 119 31.24 33.99 9.79
N LEU A 120 30.54 32.90 10.14
CA LEU A 120 31.09 31.93 11.09
C LEU A 120 32.34 31.32 10.44
N THR A 121 33.39 31.10 11.24
CA THR A 121 34.55 30.32 10.79
C THR A 121 34.13 28.88 10.50
N LEU A 122 34.86 28.22 9.60
CA LEU A 122 34.55 26.86 9.14
C LEU A 122 34.43 25.89 10.32
N ASP A 123 35.30 26.04 11.31
CA ASP A 123 35.36 25.22 12.54
C ASP A 123 34.07 25.34 13.35
N LYS A 124 33.50 26.54 13.47
CA LYS A 124 32.22 26.77 14.19
C LYS A 124 31.00 26.25 13.43
N MET A 125 31.10 26.06 12.11
CA MET A 125 30.10 25.29 11.37
C MET A 125 30.31 23.78 11.57
N MET A 126 31.55 23.30 11.51
CA MET A 126 31.90 21.89 11.74
C MET A 126 31.44 21.41 13.13
N GLU A 127 31.78 22.18 14.18
CA GLU A 127 31.40 21.95 15.58
C GLU A 127 29.87 21.91 15.74
N LYS A 128 29.15 22.85 15.11
CA LYS A 128 27.69 22.89 15.14
C LYS A 128 27.03 21.73 14.39
N PHE A 129 27.62 21.28 13.28
CA PHE A 129 27.18 20.06 12.57
C PHE A 129 27.43 18.79 13.38
N LEU A 130 28.59 18.69 14.06
CA LEU A 130 28.90 17.58 14.95
C LEU A 130 27.92 17.53 16.13
N GLN A 131 27.64 18.66 16.77
CA GLN A 131 26.63 18.73 17.84
C GLN A 131 25.24 18.33 17.32
N GLN A 132 24.80 18.83 16.16
CA GLN A 132 23.53 18.42 15.56
C GLN A 132 23.47 16.93 15.20
N SER A 133 24.61 16.30 14.88
CA SER A 133 24.71 14.86 14.67
C SER A 133 24.51 14.10 15.99
N VAL A 134 25.21 14.48 17.05
CA VAL A 134 25.10 13.87 18.39
C VAL A 134 23.69 14.04 18.96
N ASP A 135 23.12 15.25 18.89
CA ASP A 135 21.75 15.56 19.33
C ASP A 135 20.70 14.72 18.58
N THR A 136 20.96 14.37 17.33
CA THR A 136 20.07 13.53 16.49
C THR A 136 20.27 12.04 16.81
N GLU A 137 21.51 11.63 17.04
CA GLU A 137 21.88 10.26 17.41
C GLU A 137 21.31 9.88 18.79
N GLU A 138 21.39 10.77 19.78
CA GLU A 138 20.70 10.59 21.07
C GLU A 138 19.18 10.45 20.94
N LYS A 139 18.55 11.30 20.12
CA LYS A 139 17.09 11.26 19.90
C LYS A 139 16.68 9.95 19.23
N PHE A 140 17.49 9.45 18.30
CA PHE A 140 17.28 8.14 17.67
C PHE A 140 17.39 7.00 18.69
N TYR A 141 18.44 6.98 19.52
CA TYR A 141 18.58 5.96 20.57
C TYR A 141 17.43 5.98 21.58
N LYS A 142 17.02 7.16 22.05
CA LYS A 142 15.88 7.33 22.97
C LYS A 142 14.54 6.88 22.36
N TYR A 143 14.38 7.03 21.04
CA TYR A 143 13.19 6.56 20.32
C TYR A 143 13.19 5.02 20.13
N GLU A 144 14.32 4.43 19.72
CA GLU A 144 14.46 2.97 19.62
C GLU A 144 14.27 2.27 20.98
N GLU A 145 14.85 2.82 22.06
CA GLU A 145 14.68 2.28 23.41
C GLU A 145 13.19 2.29 23.84
N GLN A 146 12.42 3.33 23.45
CA GLN A 146 10.98 3.37 23.66
C GLN A 146 10.23 2.34 22.82
N ARG A 147 10.61 2.13 21.54
CA ARG A 147 10.00 1.08 20.70
C ARG A 147 10.24 -0.31 21.27
N LEU A 148 11.47 -0.62 21.68
CA LEU A 148 11.84 -1.91 22.29
C LEU A 148 11.03 -2.16 23.57
N LYS A 149 10.92 -1.18 24.47
CA LYS A 149 10.10 -1.30 25.70
C LYS A 149 8.60 -1.49 25.44
N ILE A 150 8.07 -1.02 24.31
CA ILE A 150 6.69 -1.29 23.87
C ILE A 150 6.57 -2.73 23.31
N GLU A 151 7.58 -3.18 22.56
CA GLU A 151 7.61 -4.48 21.90
C GLU A 151 7.92 -5.64 22.87
N ASP A 152 8.65 -5.39 23.96
CA ASP A 152 8.81 -6.31 25.10
C ASP A 152 7.50 -6.45 25.88
N LYS A 153 6.87 -5.34 26.30
CA LYS A 153 5.55 -5.36 26.96
C LYS A 153 4.47 -6.05 26.13
N ARG A 154 4.55 -5.93 24.80
CA ARG A 154 3.68 -6.67 23.89
C ARG A 154 3.91 -8.19 23.97
N ARG A 155 5.18 -8.63 23.96
CA ARG A 155 5.56 -10.06 24.07
C ARG A 155 5.20 -10.64 25.43
N GLU A 156 5.40 -9.89 26.52
CA GLU A 156 4.93 -10.25 27.86
C GLU A 156 3.40 -10.45 27.87
N ALA A 157 2.65 -9.53 27.27
CA ALA A 157 1.19 -9.64 27.17
C ALA A 157 0.71 -10.77 26.24
N GLU A 158 1.50 -11.16 25.22
CA GLU A 158 1.23 -12.32 24.36
C GLU A 158 1.48 -13.62 25.14
N HIS A 159 2.63 -13.80 25.80
CA HIS A 159 2.92 -14.95 26.66
C HIS A 159 1.95 -15.08 27.86
N ALA A 160 1.52 -13.97 28.47
CA ALA A 160 0.52 -14.01 29.54
C ALA A 160 -0.83 -14.59 29.08
N ARG A 161 -1.25 -14.29 27.83
CA ARG A 161 -2.45 -14.88 27.23
C ARG A 161 -2.27 -16.36 26.89
N GLU A 162 -1.09 -16.76 26.42
CA GLU A 162 -0.76 -18.18 26.17
C GLU A 162 -0.81 -18.99 27.47
N LEU A 163 -0.17 -18.49 28.54
CA LEU A 163 -0.22 -19.10 29.88
C LEU A 163 -1.66 -19.20 30.41
N GLN A 164 -2.48 -18.17 30.23
CA GLN A 164 -3.89 -18.20 30.64
C GLN A 164 -4.70 -19.24 29.85
N MET A 165 -4.50 -19.36 28.53
CA MET A 165 -5.13 -20.41 27.72
C MET A 165 -4.68 -21.81 28.14
N LEU A 166 -3.38 -22.02 28.39
CA LEU A 166 -2.84 -23.30 28.87
C LEU A 166 -3.41 -23.67 30.25
N GLN A 167 -3.60 -22.69 31.15
CA GLN A 167 -4.21 -22.91 32.46
C GLN A 167 -5.70 -23.28 32.36
N MET A 168 -6.46 -22.64 31.46
CA MET A 168 -7.85 -23.02 31.17
C MET A 168 -7.95 -24.43 30.55
N LEU A 169 -7.04 -24.79 29.63
CA LEU A 169 -6.92 -26.14 29.08
C LEU A 169 -6.62 -27.18 30.15
N GLY A 170 -5.68 -26.88 31.06
CA GLY A 170 -5.37 -27.73 32.21
C GLY A 170 -6.58 -27.95 33.14
N GLN A 171 -7.37 -26.90 33.41
CA GLN A 171 -8.60 -27.02 34.20
C GLN A 171 -9.67 -27.87 33.51
N MET A 172 -9.88 -27.70 32.20
CA MET A 172 -10.81 -28.54 31.43
C MET A 172 -10.40 -30.02 31.41
N LEU A 173 -9.10 -30.31 31.25
CA LEU A 173 -8.57 -31.68 31.30
C LEU A 173 -8.68 -32.30 32.71
N ALA A 174 -8.44 -31.52 33.76
CA ALA A 174 -8.59 -31.98 35.14
C ALA A 174 -10.05 -32.35 35.46
N GLY A 175 -11.03 -31.55 35.01
CA GLY A 175 -12.46 -31.82 35.20
C GLY A 175 -12.95 -33.12 34.54
N ILE A 176 -12.32 -33.52 33.43
CA ILE A 176 -12.59 -34.81 32.76
C ILE A 176 -12.08 -35.98 33.61
N SER A 177 -10.95 -35.83 34.30
CA SER A 177 -10.39 -36.91 35.15
C SER A 177 -11.22 -37.19 36.40
N SER A 178 -12.00 -36.22 36.91
CA SER A 178 -12.81 -36.38 38.12
C SER A 178 -14.12 -37.17 37.94
N THR A 179 -14.61 -37.36 36.72
CA THR A 179 -15.93 -38.00 36.49
C THR A 179 -15.88 -39.53 36.34
N VAL A 180 -14.69 -40.12 36.26
CA VAL A 180 -14.50 -41.56 35.99
C VAL A 180 -14.50 -42.41 37.28
N SER A 181 -14.15 -41.84 38.43
CA SER A 181 -13.90 -42.60 39.68
C SER A 181 -15.11 -42.79 40.61
N GLN A 182 -16.33 -42.44 40.22
CA GLN A 182 -17.54 -42.61 41.05
C GLN A 182 -18.67 -43.39 40.34
N ARG A 183 -18.37 -44.58 39.81
CA ARG A 183 -19.39 -45.46 39.21
C ARG A 183 -19.22 -46.96 39.49
N SER A 184 -19.21 -47.30 40.78
CA SER A 184 -19.29 -48.69 41.27
C SER A 184 -20.04 -48.75 42.60
N GLN A 185 -20.98 -49.70 42.75
CA GLN A 185 -21.92 -49.86 43.89
C GLN A 185 -23.03 -48.76 43.93
N SER A 186 -24.32 -49.03 44.21
CA SER A 186 -25.05 -50.29 44.45
C SER A 186 -26.57 -50.16 44.15
N ILE A 187 -27.25 -51.29 43.93
CA ILE A 187 -28.72 -51.52 43.76
C ILE A 187 -29.29 -51.97 45.14
N PRO A 188 -30.59 -51.80 45.56
CA PRO A 188 -31.88 -51.70 44.81
C PRO A 188 -32.63 -50.35 45.06
N ALA A 189 -33.95 -50.11 44.94
CA ALA A 189 -35.17 -50.96 44.81
C ALA A 189 -36.35 -50.25 44.07
N SER A 190 -37.59 -50.81 44.17
CA SER A 190 -38.78 -50.47 43.35
C SER A 190 -40.08 -50.21 44.20
N PRO A 191 -41.32 -50.09 43.63
CA PRO A 191 -42.17 -48.88 43.77
C PRO A 191 -43.52 -49.11 44.51
N PRO A 192 -44.44 -48.11 44.61
CA PRO A 192 -45.64 -48.03 43.73
C PRO A 192 -46.19 -46.56 43.57
N GLN A 193 -47.36 -46.14 43.02
CA GLN A 193 -48.36 -46.60 42.01
C GLN A 193 -49.29 -45.41 41.59
N ARG A 194 -49.84 -45.41 40.34
CA ARG A 194 -51.08 -44.68 39.89
C ARG A 194 -51.06 -43.13 39.96
N ALA A 195 -52.02 -42.34 39.43
CA ALA A 195 -52.85 -42.28 38.19
C ALA A 195 -53.56 -40.87 38.17
N ASN A 196 -54.50 -40.41 37.31
CA ASN A 196 -55.29 -40.90 36.16
C ASN A 196 -55.91 -39.69 35.36
N HIS A 197 -56.55 -39.94 34.19
CA HIS A 197 -57.39 -39.02 33.37
C HIS A 197 -56.67 -37.81 32.67
N ARG A 198 -56.94 -37.39 31.41
CA ARG A 198 -58.17 -37.14 30.58
C ARG A 198 -58.88 -35.80 30.95
N SER A 199 -59.39 -34.95 30.03
CA SER A 199 -59.48 -35.00 28.54
C SER A 199 -60.04 -33.67 27.94
N TYR A 200 -59.60 -33.25 26.73
CA TYR A 200 -60.14 -32.17 25.84
C TYR A 200 -60.12 -30.72 26.42
N GLY A 201 -60.21 -29.63 25.64
CA GLY A 201 -60.17 -29.46 24.17
C GLY A 201 -60.51 -28.01 23.70
N ASP A 202 -59.86 -27.56 22.63
CA ASP A 202 -60.17 -26.46 21.68
C ASP A 202 -60.41 -24.98 22.08
N ASN A 203 -59.70 -24.09 21.35
CA ASN A 203 -60.10 -22.80 20.72
C ASN A 203 -61.01 -21.81 21.51
N PHE A 204 -60.65 -20.52 21.69
CA PHE A 204 -60.62 -19.51 20.62
C PHE A 204 -59.86 -18.21 20.98
N ASN A 205 -59.74 -17.31 19.98
CA ASN A 205 -59.07 -16.00 19.98
C ASN A 205 -60.03 -14.82 20.24
N TYR A 206 -59.58 -13.66 20.76
CA TYR A 206 -60.23 -12.33 20.56
C TYR A 206 -59.34 -11.11 20.91
N ASN A 207 -59.56 -9.99 20.20
CA ASN A 207 -58.87 -8.69 20.34
C ASN A 207 -59.80 -7.56 20.85
N ALA A 208 -59.24 -6.56 21.56
CA ALA A 208 -59.75 -5.18 21.72
C ALA A 208 -58.56 -4.27 22.17
N MET A 209 -58.19 -3.14 21.54
CA MET A 209 -58.85 -1.80 21.44
C MET A 209 -58.86 -1.03 22.79
N THR A 210 -58.51 0.27 22.91
CA THR A 210 -58.10 1.32 21.92
C THR A 210 -57.48 2.59 22.58
N ALA A 211 -56.63 3.32 21.81
CA ALA A 211 -56.32 4.77 21.90
C ALA A 211 -55.60 5.33 23.17
N ALA A 212 -54.97 6.51 23.21
CA ALA A 212 -54.84 7.63 22.25
C ALA A 212 -53.53 8.47 22.42
N LEU A 213 -53.36 9.53 21.60
CA LEU A 213 -52.41 10.67 21.68
C LEU A 213 -51.06 10.61 20.92
N SER A 214 -50.67 11.77 20.36
CA SER A 214 -49.46 12.05 19.56
C SER A 214 -49.28 13.59 19.43
N PRO A 215 -48.12 14.13 19.00
CA PRO A 215 -46.72 13.69 19.12
C PRO A 215 -45.89 14.72 19.95
N PRO A 216 -44.54 14.74 19.87
CA PRO A 216 -43.94 15.61 18.85
C PRO A 216 -42.77 14.97 18.07
N ILE A 217 -42.45 15.60 16.94
CA ILE A 217 -41.39 15.22 16.00
C ILE A 217 -40.00 15.38 16.64
N VAL A 218 -39.20 14.31 16.62
CA VAL A 218 -37.72 14.18 16.65
C VAL A 218 -37.40 12.73 17.14
N ILE A 219 -36.21 12.19 16.84
CA ILE A 219 -35.81 10.78 17.05
C ILE A 219 -36.45 9.78 16.05
N GLU A 220 -36.17 9.94 14.76
CA GLU A 220 -36.35 8.87 13.75
C GLU A 220 -35.20 8.85 12.71
N ARG A 221 -33.97 9.20 13.15
CA ARG A 221 -32.75 9.23 12.32
C ARG A 221 -31.56 8.44 12.89
N SER A 222 -31.82 7.61 13.88
CA SER A 222 -30.87 6.67 14.49
C SER A 222 -31.44 5.26 14.39
N PHE A 223 -30.57 4.25 14.20
CA PHE A 223 -30.91 2.84 13.99
C PHE A 223 -31.44 2.43 12.60
N SER A 224 -30.76 2.87 11.53
CA SER A 224 -30.63 2.01 10.33
C SER A 224 -29.72 0.81 10.65
N LEU A 225 -30.25 -0.14 11.43
CA LEU A 225 -29.54 -1.34 11.85
C LEU A 225 -29.23 -2.25 10.65
N HIS A 226 -27.93 -2.38 10.34
CA HIS A 226 -27.32 -3.59 9.76
C HIS A 226 -28.14 -4.31 8.68
N LYS A 227 -28.35 -3.66 7.53
CA LYS A 227 -28.84 -4.35 6.34
C LYS A 227 -27.70 -5.22 5.77
N THR A 228 -27.57 -6.44 6.29
CA THR A 228 -26.66 -7.45 5.72
C THR A 228 -27.09 -7.73 4.28
N HIS A 229 -26.29 -7.27 3.31
CA HIS A 229 -26.50 -7.57 1.88
C HIS A 229 -26.64 -9.07 1.69
N THR A 230 -27.77 -9.50 1.14
CA THR A 230 -28.04 -10.91 0.89
C THR A 230 -27.26 -11.40 -0.33
N LEU A 231 -27.16 -12.72 -0.50
CA LEU A 231 -26.57 -13.30 -1.72
C LEU A 231 -27.28 -12.81 -3.00
N LYS A 232 -28.59 -12.50 -2.91
CA LYS A 232 -29.36 -11.90 -4.02
C LYS A 232 -28.91 -10.48 -4.33
N ASP A 233 -28.58 -9.68 -3.31
CA ASP A 233 -28.10 -8.30 -3.50
C ASP A 233 -26.73 -8.29 -4.20
N MET A 234 -25.85 -9.25 -3.88
CA MET A 234 -24.59 -9.41 -4.62
C MET A 234 -24.78 -9.85 -6.07
N GLU A 235 -25.62 -10.87 -6.33
CA GLU A 235 -25.86 -11.33 -7.71
C GLU A 235 -26.52 -10.25 -8.56
N ASN A 236 -27.42 -9.44 -7.97
CA ASN A 236 -27.98 -8.26 -8.62
C ASN A 236 -26.87 -7.29 -9.07
N ILE A 237 -25.87 -6.99 -8.23
CA ILE A 237 -24.75 -6.11 -8.63
C ILE A 237 -23.84 -6.80 -9.65
N PHE A 238 -23.56 -8.11 -9.55
CA PHE A 238 -22.84 -8.85 -10.60
C PHE A 238 -23.53 -8.72 -11.95
N GLN A 239 -24.86 -8.81 -12.01
CA GLN A 239 -25.60 -8.61 -13.25
C GLN A 239 -25.47 -7.17 -13.78
N LEU A 240 -25.40 -6.15 -12.91
CA LEU A 240 -25.10 -4.78 -13.36
C LEU A 240 -23.67 -4.65 -13.91
N VAL A 241 -22.69 -5.38 -13.37
CA VAL A 241 -21.33 -5.43 -13.95
C VAL A 241 -21.36 -6.10 -15.34
N ARG A 242 -22.07 -7.22 -15.50
CA ARG A 242 -22.28 -7.86 -16.82
C ARG A 242 -22.96 -6.91 -17.80
N ASN A 243 -23.97 -6.16 -17.36
CA ASN A 243 -24.73 -5.23 -18.20
C ASN A 243 -23.90 -4.06 -18.75
N VAL A 244 -22.84 -3.63 -18.06
CA VAL A 244 -21.99 -2.51 -18.50
C VAL A 244 -20.80 -2.93 -19.37
N ILE A 245 -20.45 -4.22 -19.39
CA ILE A 245 -19.34 -4.74 -20.19
C ILE A 245 -19.72 -4.69 -21.69
N PRO A 246 -18.85 -4.17 -22.57
CA PRO A 246 -19.12 -4.08 -23.99
C PRO A 246 -19.14 -5.45 -24.66
N PRO A 247 -20.12 -5.74 -25.54
CA PRO A 247 -20.11 -6.96 -26.33
C PRO A 247 -19.03 -6.90 -27.42
N LEU A 248 -18.21 -7.96 -27.49
CA LEU A 248 -17.25 -8.16 -28.56
C LEU A 248 -17.96 -8.27 -29.91
N THR A 249 -17.73 -7.31 -30.81
CA THR A 249 -18.39 -7.27 -32.13
C THR A 249 -17.47 -6.76 -33.21
N GLY A 250 -17.46 -7.41 -34.37
CA GLY A 250 -16.67 -7.01 -35.56
C GLY A 250 -17.10 -5.69 -36.22
N LYS A 251 -17.97 -4.91 -35.58
CA LYS A 251 -18.37 -3.55 -36.00
C LYS A 251 -17.55 -2.46 -35.32
N ARG A 252 -16.76 -2.80 -34.29
CA ARG A 252 -15.99 -1.85 -33.48
C ARG A 252 -14.54 -1.84 -33.94
N HIS A 253 -13.89 -0.69 -33.79
CA HIS A 253 -12.50 -0.50 -34.20
C HIS A 253 -11.59 -0.24 -32.99
N LYS A 254 -10.31 -0.56 -33.13
CA LYS A 254 -9.32 -0.40 -32.06
C LYS A 254 -9.38 0.99 -31.41
N GLY A 255 -9.44 0.98 -30.09
CA GLY A 255 -9.54 2.14 -29.22
C GLY A 255 -10.97 2.53 -28.82
N GLN A 256 -12.00 1.80 -29.24
CA GLN A 256 -13.38 2.06 -28.82
C GLN A 256 -13.73 1.44 -27.46
N ASP A 257 -13.05 0.36 -27.07
CA ASP A 257 -13.32 -0.40 -25.84
C ASP A 257 -12.25 -0.23 -24.75
N GLY A 258 -11.28 0.66 -24.96
CA GLY A 258 -10.49 1.17 -23.84
C GLY A 258 -9.19 1.83 -24.25
N ARG A 259 -8.98 3.07 -23.82
CA ARG A 259 -7.71 3.79 -23.96
C ARG A 259 -7.30 4.32 -22.59
N ILE A 260 -6.61 3.49 -21.81
CA ILE A 260 -6.36 3.72 -20.39
C ILE A 260 -5.00 4.40 -20.24
N GLY A 261 -4.91 5.46 -19.44
CA GLY A 261 -3.63 6.07 -19.05
C GLY A 261 -3.25 5.70 -17.63
N ILE A 262 -2.03 5.20 -17.42
CA ILE A 262 -1.45 4.97 -16.09
C ILE A 262 -0.39 6.04 -15.86
N VAL A 263 -0.46 6.78 -14.75
CA VAL A 263 0.45 7.88 -14.40
C VAL A 263 1.19 7.51 -13.11
N GLY A 264 2.49 7.27 -13.24
CA GLY A 264 3.35 6.78 -12.18
C GLY A 264 4.61 6.12 -12.73
N GLY A 265 5.40 5.46 -11.89
CA GLY A 265 6.70 4.89 -12.26
C GLY A 265 7.85 5.89 -12.11
N CYS A 266 8.31 6.07 -10.87
CA CYS A 266 9.62 6.63 -10.54
C CYS A 266 10.74 5.59 -10.76
N GLN A 267 11.99 6.01 -10.49
CA GLN A 267 13.20 5.20 -10.68
C GLN A 267 13.16 3.85 -9.94
N GLU A 268 12.54 3.80 -8.76
CA GLU A 268 12.46 2.61 -7.90
C GLU A 268 11.26 1.70 -8.19
N TYR A 269 10.14 2.27 -8.64
CA TYR A 269 8.83 1.60 -8.65
C TYR A 269 8.29 1.32 -10.06
N THR A 270 9.09 0.64 -10.87
CA THR A 270 8.75 0.28 -12.26
C THR A 270 7.66 -0.81 -12.38
N GLY A 271 7.57 -1.72 -11.40
CA GLY A 271 6.64 -2.86 -11.44
C GLY A 271 5.16 -2.48 -11.24
N ALA A 272 4.88 -1.52 -10.37
CA ALA A 272 3.52 -1.03 -10.07
C ALA A 272 2.75 -0.50 -11.30
N PRO A 273 3.26 0.49 -12.07
CA PRO A 273 2.57 0.97 -13.27
C PRO A 273 2.51 -0.10 -14.36
N TYR A 274 3.47 -1.03 -14.43
CA TYR A 274 3.38 -2.19 -15.32
C TYR A 274 2.19 -3.09 -14.95
N PHE A 275 2.02 -3.47 -13.68
CA PHE A 275 0.93 -4.33 -13.24
C PHE A 275 -0.45 -3.70 -13.50
N ALA A 276 -0.61 -2.40 -13.24
CA ALA A 276 -1.83 -1.69 -13.61
C ALA A 276 -2.07 -1.65 -15.13
N ALA A 277 -1.01 -1.39 -15.91
CA ALA A 277 -1.11 -1.26 -17.36
C ALA A 277 -1.40 -2.59 -18.08
N ILE A 278 -0.76 -3.69 -17.67
CA ILE A 278 -0.94 -5.02 -18.27
C ILE A 278 -2.29 -5.64 -17.86
N THR A 279 -2.76 -5.40 -16.63
CA THR A 279 -4.09 -5.84 -16.22
C THR A 279 -5.18 -5.06 -16.96
N ALA A 280 -4.99 -3.76 -17.22
CA ALA A 280 -5.94 -3.02 -18.07
C ALA A 280 -6.09 -3.67 -19.46
N LEU A 281 -5.00 -4.09 -20.11
CA LEU A 281 -5.06 -4.85 -21.36
C LEU A 281 -5.78 -6.21 -21.17
N LYS A 282 -5.41 -6.99 -20.14
CA LYS A 282 -6.00 -8.32 -19.91
C LYS A 282 -7.46 -8.32 -19.45
N VAL A 283 -7.98 -7.20 -18.96
CA VAL A 283 -9.43 -7.00 -18.72
C VAL A 283 -10.18 -6.71 -20.02
N GLY A 284 -9.52 -6.19 -21.06
CA GLY A 284 -10.13 -5.94 -22.38
C GLY A 284 -9.92 -4.54 -22.94
N ALA A 285 -9.03 -3.71 -22.39
CA ALA A 285 -8.73 -2.41 -22.99
C ALA A 285 -7.93 -2.57 -24.30
N ASP A 286 -8.40 -1.92 -25.38
CA ASP A 286 -7.71 -1.88 -26.68
C ASP A 286 -6.27 -1.32 -26.63
N LEU A 287 -6.03 -0.37 -25.73
CA LEU A 287 -4.76 0.34 -25.57
C LEU A 287 -4.52 0.72 -24.09
N SER A 288 -3.29 0.51 -23.66
CA SER A 288 -2.78 0.89 -22.34
C SER A 288 -1.54 1.77 -22.51
N HIS A 289 -1.61 2.99 -21.99
CA HIS A 289 -0.56 4.00 -22.04
C HIS A 289 0.05 4.18 -20.65
N VAL A 290 1.37 4.26 -20.55
CA VAL A 290 2.07 4.51 -19.27
C VAL A 290 2.86 5.81 -19.35
N PHE A 291 2.49 6.79 -18.56
CA PHE A 291 3.21 8.07 -18.41
C PHE A 291 4.09 7.98 -17.17
N CYS A 292 5.39 7.87 -17.38
CA CYS A 292 6.37 7.57 -16.35
C CYS A 292 7.64 8.41 -16.48
N THR A 293 8.53 8.28 -15.50
CA THR A 293 9.87 8.87 -15.57
C THR A 293 10.71 8.22 -16.67
N LYS A 294 11.71 8.95 -17.17
CA LYS A 294 12.59 8.51 -18.25
C LYS A 294 13.34 7.23 -17.91
N ASP A 295 13.83 7.12 -16.67
CA ASP A 295 14.61 5.97 -16.21
C ASP A 295 13.71 4.73 -16.02
N ALA A 296 12.48 4.90 -15.53
CA ALA A 296 11.50 3.81 -15.42
C ALA A 296 11.06 3.26 -16.79
N ALA A 297 10.96 4.13 -17.81
CA ALA A 297 10.36 3.78 -19.10
C ALA A 297 11.07 2.62 -19.83
N THR A 298 12.39 2.54 -19.76
CA THR A 298 13.16 1.46 -20.42
C THR A 298 12.88 0.11 -19.77
N VAL A 299 12.76 0.10 -18.44
CA VAL A 299 12.45 -1.10 -17.65
C VAL A 299 11.01 -1.56 -17.92
N ILE A 300 10.03 -0.66 -17.89
CA ILE A 300 8.61 -0.98 -18.15
C ILE A 300 8.43 -1.53 -19.58
N LYS A 301 9.11 -0.95 -20.59
CA LYS A 301 9.12 -1.45 -21.97
C LYS A 301 9.71 -2.85 -22.12
N SER A 302 10.58 -3.28 -21.20
CA SER A 302 11.15 -4.63 -21.21
C SER A 302 10.20 -5.70 -20.68
N TYR A 303 9.12 -5.33 -19.97
CA TYR A 303 8.18 -6.27 -19.37
C TYR A 303 7.04 -6.70 -20.32
N SER A 304 6.56 -5.81 -21.20
CA SER A 304 5.70 -6.19 -22.33
C SER A 304 5.84 -5.19 -23.50
N PRO A 305 5.92 -5.67 -24.76
CA PRO A 305 5.91 -4.83 -25.96
C PRO A 305 4.53 -4.25 -26.30
N GLU A 306 3.47 -4.67 -25.60
CA GLU A 306 2.09 -4.22 -25.83
C GLU A 306 1.81 -2.82 -25.24
N LEU A 307 2.63 -2.38 -24.28
CA LEU A 307 2.43 -1.15 -23.51
C LEU A 307 3.00 0.07 -24.24
N ILE A 308 2.19 1.13 -24.39
CA ILE A 308 2.63 2.39 -24.99
C ILE A 308 3.21 3.29 -23.90
N VAL A 309 4.51 3.14 -23.64
CA VAL A 309 5.21 3.79 -22.53
C VAL A 309 5.88 5.11 -22.95
N HIS A 310 5.44 6.20 -22.31
CA HIS A 310 5.81 7.60 -22.53
C HIS A 310 6.77 8.10 -21.42
N PRO A 311 8.07 8.30 -21.70
CA PRO A 311 9.04 8.87 -20.76
C PRO A 311 8.89 10.41 -20.68
N VAL A 312 7.97 10.90 -19.86
CA VAL A 312 7.62 12.34 -19.81
C VAL A 312 7.38 12.90 -18.41
N LEU A 313 7.16 12.06 -17.38
CA LEU A 313 6.63 12.48 -16.08
C LEU A 313 7.62 13.30 -15.24
N ASP A 314 8.92 13.14 -15.50
CA ASP A 314 10.06 13.87 -14.95
C ASP A 314 10.51 15.06 -15.80
N SER A 315 9.84 15.34 -16.92
CA SER A 315 10.19 16.48 -17.79
C SER A 315 9.63 17.81 -17.25
N PRO A 316 10.29 18.96 -17.48
CA PRO A 316 9.78 20.28 -17.07
C PRO A 316 8.42 20.66 -17.68
N ASN A 317 8.00 19.98 -18.76
CA ASN A 317 6.72 20.18 -19.44
C ASN A 317 5.77 18.98 -19.30
N ALA A 318 5.98 18.10 -18.31
CA ALA A 318 5.27 16.81 -18.18
C ALA A 318 3.74 16.94 -18.32
N VAL A 319 3.14 17.90 -17.60
CA VAL A 319 1.68 18.16 -17.64
C VAL A 319 1.19 18.45 -19.07
N HIS A 320 1.94 19.24 -19.84
CA HIS A 320 1.61 19.58 -21.23
C HIS A 320 1.80 18.37 -22.17
N GLU A 321 2.85 17.58 -22.00
CA GLU A 321 3.09 16.39 -22.81
C GLU A 321 2.03 15.30 -22.56
N VAL A 322 1.58 15.13 -21.32
CA VAL A 322 0.44 14.25 -20.98
C VAL A 322 -0.89 14.84 -21.48
N GLU A 323 -1.08 16.16 -21.39
CA GLU A 323 -2.31 16.83 -21.84
C GLU A 323 -2.62 16.61 -23.33
N LYS A 324 -1.60 16.45 -24.18
CA LYS A 324 -1.77 16.07 -25.60
C LYS A 324 -2.46 14.71 -25.79
N TRP A 325 -2.27 13.80 -24.83
CA TRP A 325 -2.87 12.46 -24.86
C TRP A 325 -4.22 12.39 -24.18
N LEU A 326 -4.49 13.21 -23.16
CA LEU A 326 -5.76 13.17 -22.41
C LEU A 326 -7.02 13.13 -23.30
N PRO A 327 -7.18 13.91 -24.41
CA PRO A 327 -8.35 13.81 -25.29
C PRO A 327 -8.56 12.46 -25.99
N ARG A 328 -7.57 11.57 -25.96
CA ARG A 328 -7.64 10.20 -26.48
C ARG A 328 -7.92 9.17 -25.39
N LEU A 329 -7.72 9.53 -24.12
CA LEU A 329 -7.86 8.61 -22.98
C LEU A 329 -9.31 8.55 -22.51
N HIS A 330 -9.71 7.37 -22.08
CA HIS A 330 -11.06 7.05 -21.61
C HIS A 330 -11.16 7.01 -20.08
N SER A 331 -10.03 6.79 -19.41
CA SER A 331 -9.85 6.93 -17.97
C SER A 331 -8.35 7.10 -17.68
N VAL A 332 -8.02 7.64 -16.51
CA VAL A 332 -6.64 7.80 -16.04
C VAL A 332 -6.49 7.22 -14.63
N VAL A 333 -5.56 6.30 -14.45
CA VAL A 333 -5.12 5.75 -13.15
C VAL A 333 -3.87 6.51 -12.71
N ILE A 334 -3.86 7.05 -11.49
CA ILE A 334 -2.79 7.93 -10.99
C ILE A 334 -2.30 7.43 -9.63
N GLY A 335 -0.99 7.22 -9.50
CA GLY A 335 -0.34 6.79 -8.26
C GLY A 335 0.45 5.48 -8.29
N PRO A 336 0.16 4.46 -9.14
CA PRO A 336 0.95 3.22 -9.23
C PRO A 336 2.45 3.47 -9.42
N GLY A 337 3.23 3.28 -8.36
CA GLY A 337 4.67 3.55 -8.34
C GLY A 337 5.07 5.01 -8.61
N LEU A 338 4.18 5.98 -8.37
CA LEU A 338 4.47 7.41 -8.61
C LEU A 338 5.63 7.93 -7.75
N GLY A 339 5.79 7.41 -6.52
CA GLY A 339 6.76 7.92 -5.56
C GLY A 339 6.32 9.25 -4.94
N ARG A 340 7.25 9.89 -4.21
CA ARG A 340 7.00 11.14 -3.47
C ARG A 340 8.14 12.17 -3.65
N ASP A 341 8.62 12.29 -4.88
CA ASP A 341 9.42 13.45 -5.28
C ASP A 341 8.48 14.62 -5.57
N ASP A 342 8.79 15.81 -5.06
CA ASP A 342 7.94 17.00 -5.16
C ASP A 342 7.61 17.37 -6.62
N THR A 343 8.55 17.13 -7.55
CA THR A 343 8.36 17.38 -8.99
C THR A 343 7.34 16.42 -9.59
N LEU A 344 7.43 15.13 -9.25
CA LEU A 344 6.51 14.10 -9.74
C LEU A 344 5.10 14.29 -9.16
N LEU A 345 5.01 14.75 -7.90
CA LEU A 345 3.76 15.06 -7.21
C LEU A 345 3.07 16.30 -7.80
N GLU A 346 3.79 17.39 -8.05
CA GLU A 346 3.24 18.59 -8.70
C GLU A 346 2.85 18.31 -10.16
N ASN A 347 3.63 17.51 -10.89
CA ASN A 347 3.26 17.04 -12.23
C ASN A 347 1.99 16.16 -12.20
N ALA A 348 1.86 15.23 -11.25
CA ALA A 348 0.65 14.42 -11.08
C ALA A 348 -0.57 15.27 -10.72
N LYS A 349 -0.41 16.29 -9.88
CA LYS A 349 -1.43 17.31 -9.56
C LYS A 349 -1.91 18.06 -10.79
N GLY A 350 -0.99 18.59 -11.61
CA GLY A 350 -1.36 19.23 -12.88
C GLY A 350 -2.08 18.29 -13.85
N ILE A 351 -1.68 17.01 -13.90
CA ILE A 351 -2.36 15.98 -14.71
C ILE A 351 -3.77 15.68 -14.19
N ILE A 352 -3.99 15.64 -12.86
CA ILE A 352 -5.33 15.54 -12.26
C ILE A 352 -6.19 16.72 -12.69
N GLU A 353 -5.69 17.96 -12.56
CA GLU A 353 -6.42 19.18 -12.94
C GLU A 353 -6.80 19.19 -14.43
N LYS A 354 -5.87 18.86 -15.33
CA LYS A 354 -6.17 18.77 -16.78
C LYS A 354 -7.12 17.61 -17.13
N SER A 355 -7.10 16.51 -16.36
CA SER A 355 -8.05 15.40 -16.53
C SER A 355 -9.46 15.77 -16.06
N LYS A 356 -9.57 16.48 -14.91
CA LYS A 356 -10.82 17.01 -14.37
C LYS A 356 -11.53 17.92 -15.39
N ILE A 357 -10.78 18.89 -15.95
CA ILE A 357 -11.27 19.84 -16.96
C ILE A 357 -11.84 19.14 -18.21
N LYS A 358 -11.27 17.99 -18.61
CA LYS A 358 -11.73 17.21 -19.77
C LYS A 358 -12.84 16.20 -19.44
N GLY A 359 -13.28 16.10 -18.18
CA GLY A 359 -14.34 15.18 -17.77
C GLY A 359 -13.95 13.70 -17.75
N ILE A 360 -12.65 13.37 -17.77
CA ILE A 360 -12.16 11.99 -17.87
C ILE A 360 -12.24 11.30 -16.50
N PRO A 361 -12.80 10.09 -16.37
CA PRO A 361 -12.75 9.31 -15.14
C PRO A 361 -11.34 9.12 -14.58
N ILE A 362 -11.15 9.36 -13.28
CA ILE A 362 -9.84 9.32 -12.61
C ILE A 362 -9.84 8.29 -11.48
N ILE A 363 -8.92 7.33 -11.52
CA ILE A 363 -8.72 6.34 -10.46
C ILE A 363 -7.46 6.77 -9.69
N ILE A 364 -7.57 6.96 -8.38
CA ILE A 364 -6.45 7.34 -7.52
C ILE A 364 -6.10 6.16 -6.59
N ASP A 365 -4.83 5.73 -6.64
CA ASP A 365 -4.28 4.63 -5.83
C ASP A 365 -2.93 5.03 -5.22
N ALA A 366 -2.39 4.25 -4.28
CA ALA A 366 -1.05 4.34 -3.71
C ALA A 366 -0.58 5.78 -3.40
N ASP A 367 0.53 6.25 -4.00
CA ASP A 367 1.06 7.60 -3.74
C ASP A 367 0.20 8.73 -4.35
N GLY A 368 -0.70 8.41 -5.27
CA GLY A 368 -1.76 9.32 -5.68
C GLY A 368 -2.72 9.63 -4.52
N LEU A 369 -3.03 8.63 -3.69
CA LEU A 369 -3.83 8.85 -2.46
C LEU A 369 -3.04 9.59 -1.40
N TRP A 370 -1.71 9.44 -1.35
CA TRP A 370 -0.87 10.28 -0.52
C TRP A 370 -0.99 11.76 -0.93
N LEU A 371 -0.88 12.07 -2.23
CA LEU A 371 -1.10 13.43 -2.76
C LEU A 371 -2.49 13.98 -2.39
N ILE A 372 -3.55 13.19 -2.60
CA ILE A 372 -4.92 13.60 -2.21
C ILE A 372 -5.06 13.77 -0.68
N SER A 373 -4.35 13.01 0.16
CA SER A 373 -4.37 13.24 1.62
C SER A 373 -3.70 14.55 2.04
N GLN A 374 -2.78 15.10 1.23
CA GLN A 374 -2.15 16.40 1.49
C GLN A 374 -2.98 17.56 0.93
N GLN A 375 -3.67 17.37 -0.20
CA GLN A 375 -4.55 18.38 -0.81
C GLN A 375 -5.87 17.76 -1.28
N PRO A 376 -6.85 17.48 -0.39
CA PRO A 376 -8.09 16.79 -0.79
C PRO A 376 -8.94 17.56 -1.81
N SER A 377 -8.91 18.90 -1.74
CA SER A 377 -9.58 19.81 -2.69
C SER A 377 -9.14 19.64 -4.14
N LEU A 378 -7.99 18.99 -4.39
CA LEU A 378 -7.53 18.61 -5.72
C LEU A 378 -8.53 17.68 -6.43
N ILE A 379 -9.27 16.84 -5.70
CA ILE A 379 -10.25 15.91 -6.30
C ILE A 379 -11.67 16.03 -5.71
N GLN A 380 -11.85 16.66 -4.55
CA GLN A 380 -13.15 16.88 -3.90
C GLN A 380 -14.24 17.41 -4.87
N GLY A 381 -15.45 16.86 -4.77
CA GLY A 381 -16.60 17.18 -5.61
C GLY A 381 -16.55 16.66 -7.06
N TYR A 382 -15.43 16.10 -7.50
CA TYR A 382 -15.31 15.49 -8.83
C TYR A 382 -15.87 14.06 -8.85
N GLN A 383 -17.18 13.92 -9.04
CA GLN A 383 -17.92 12.65 -9.02
C GLN A 383 -17.45 11.57 -10.04
N ARG A 384 -16.54 11.91 -10.97
CA ARG A 384 -15.88 10.94 -11.86
C ARG A 384 -14.55 10.41 -11.31
N ALA A 385 -14.22 10.70 -10.06
CA ALA A 385 -13.08 10.12 -9.37
C ALA A 385 -13.46 8.88 -8.54
N ILE A 386 -12.56 7.90 -8.53
CA ILE A 386 -12.61 6.73 -7.66
C ILE A 386 -11.32 6.68 -6.84
N LEU A 387 -11.44 6.62 -5.52
CA LEU A 387 -10.32 6.53 -4.59
C LEU A 387 -10.22 5.08 -4.10
N THR A 388 -9.04 4.46 -4.11
CA THR A 388 -8.87 3.04 -3.74
C THR A 388 -7.99 2.79 -2.49
N PRO A 389 -8.19 3.49 -1.35
CA PRO A 389 -7.29 3.36 -0.21
C PRO A 389 -7.27 1.99 0.47
N ASN A 390 -6.08 1.50 0.78
CA ASN A 390 -5.90 0.49 1.84
C ASN A 390 -6.12 1.12 3.23
N TYR A 391 -6.23 0.30 4.28
CA TYR A 391 -6.47 0.76 5.65
C TYR A 391 -5.60 1.97 6.09
N MET A 392 -4.29 1.98 5.82
CA MET A 392 -3.39 3.06 6.22
C MET A 392 -3.52 4.33 5.36
N GLU A 393 -3.91 4.18 4.09
CA GLU A 393 -4.26 5.31 3.21
C GLU A 393 -5.62 5.89 3.60
N PHE A 394 -6.57 5.03 3.99
CA PHE A 394 -7.92 5.39 4.40
C PHE A 394 -7.88 6.21 5.69
N SER A 395 -7.16 5.78 6.73
CA SER A 395 -7.03 6.55 7.98
C SER A 395 -6.48 7.94 7.74
N ARG A 396 -5.39 8.07 6.98
CA ARG A 396 -4.80 9.38 6.64
C ARG A 396 -5.77 10.29 5.88
N LEU A 397 -6.50 9.74 4.91
CA LEU A 397 -7.46 10.51 4.12
C LEU A 397 -8.71 10.90 4.93
N TYR A 398 -9.16 10.02 5.83
CA TYR A 398 -10.26 10.28 6.77
C TYR A 398 -9.88 11.38 7.77
N GLU A 399 -8.71 11.27 8.41
CA GLU A 399 -8.17 12.28 9.33
C GLU A 399 -7.95 13.63 8.63
N ALA A 400 -7.42 13.65 7.40
CA ALA A 400 -7.24 14.87 6.62
C ALA A 400 -8.56 15.57 6.23
N MET A 401 -9.64 14.80 6.07
CA MET A 401 -10.94 15.31 5.62
C MET A 401 -11.89 15.67 6.75
N LEU A 402 -12.04 14.80 7.75
CA LEU A 402 -12.99 14.98 8.85
C LEU A 402 -12.36 15.57 10.11
N ARG A 403 -11.01 15.54 10.22
CA ARG A 403 -10.22 15.92 11.41
C ARG A 403 -10.41 15.03 12.65
N ASP A 404 -11.16 13.95 12.49
CA ASP A 404 -11.36 12.89 13.47
C ASP A 404 -10.59 11.61 13.05
N PRO A 405 -10.18 10.75 13.99
CA PRO A 405 -9.66 9.42 13.69
C PRO A 405 -10.75 8.48 13.16
N VAL A 406 -10.33 7.40 12.47
CA VAL A 406 -11.24 6.34 12.01
C VAL A 406 -11.75 5.50 13.19
N ASP A 407 -13.06 5.39 13.31
CA ASP A 407 -13.69 4.44 14.23
C ASP A 407 -13.53 3.00 13.72
N SER A 408 -12.74 2.19 14.44
CA SER A 408 -12.50 0.79 14.12
C SER A 408 -13.71 -0.13 14.36
N SER A 409 -14.76 0.34 15.02
CA SER A 409 -16.03 -0.38 15.14
C SER A 409 -16.96 -0.09 13.95
N ASP A 410 -17.08 1.17 13.53
CA ASP A 410 -17.96 1.62 12.45
C ASP A 410 -17.21 1.84 11.12
N HIS A 411 -16.61 0.78 10.56
CA HIS A 411 -15.99 0.84 9.24
C HIS A 411 -16.98 1.25 8.12
N HIS A 412 -18.23 0.79 8.22
CA HIS A 412 -19.28 1.04 7.23
C HIS A 412 -19.71 2.51 7.21
N GLY A 413 -19.97 3.12 8.36
CA GLY A 413 -20.24 4.55 8.45
C GLY A 413 -19.00 5.39 8.17
N CYS A 414 -17.78 4.93 8.48
CA CYS A 414 -16.56 5.66 8.13
C CYS A 414 -16.40 5.83 6.61
N VAL A 415 -16.56 4.77 5.80
CA VAL A 415 -16.42 4.90 4.33
C VAL A 415 -17.53 5.76 3.72
N LEU A 416 -18.75 5.69 4.27
CA LEU A 416 -19.87 6.54 3.88
C LEU A 416 -19.59 8.03 4.19
N ARG A 417 -19.18 8.33 5.44
CA ARG A 417 -18.83 9.70 5.88
C ARG A 417 -17.68 10.29 5.07
N LEU A 418 -16.65 9.50 4.74
CA LEU A 418 -15.54 9.97 3.91
C LEU A 418 -15.98 10.27 2.48
N SER A 419 -16.79 9.39 1.88
CA SER A 419 -17.33 9.63 0.54
C SER A 419 -18.20 10.90 0.48
N GLN A 420 -19.06 11.11 1.48
CA GLN A 420 -19.85 12.34 1.65
C GLN A 420 -18.97 13.59 1.81
N ALA A 421 -17.99 13.56 2.72
CA ALA A 421 -17.06 14.68 2.93
C ALA A 421 -16.25 15.03 1.67
N MET A 422 -15.88 14.00 0.88
CA MET A 422 -15.21 14.18 -0.41
C MET A 422 -16.13 14.71 -1.52
N GLY A 423 -17.44 14.86 -1.28
CA GLY A 423 -18.42 15.33 -2.26
C GLY A 423 -19.00 14.21 -3.14
N ASN A 424 -19.39 13.09 -2.51
CA ASN A 424 -19.99 11.91 -3.14
C ASN A 424 -19.09 11.25 -4.21
N LEU A 425 -17.80 11.16 -3.91
CA LEU A 425 -16.82 10.41 -4.71
C LEU A 425 -16.86 8.94 -4.37
N THR A 426 -16.65 8.06 -5.36
CA THR A 426 -16.59 6.63 -5.08
C THR A 426 -15.31 6.29 -4.29
N VAL A 427 -15.45 5.70 -3.11
CA VAL A 427 -14.34 5.28 -2.25
C VAL A 427 -14.37 3.77 -2.07
N VAL A 428 -13.26 3.10 -2.35
CA VAL A 428 -13.01 1.66 -2.15
C VAL A 428 -12.01 1.48 -1.01
N GLN A 429 -12.51 1.19 0.19
CA GLN A 429 -11.67 0.83 1.34
C GLN A 429 -11.25 -0.65 1.20
N LYS A 430 -10.01 -0.89 0.77
CA LYS A 430 -9.43 -2.23 0.53
C LYS A 430 -9.18 -2.95 1.87
N GLY A 431 -9.70 -4.16 2.04
CA GLY A 431 -9.74 -4.87 3.33
C GLY A 431 -9.91 -6.39 3.25
N GLU A 432 -10.35 -7.01 4.35
CA GLU A 432 -10.73 -8.45 4.37
C GLU A 432 -11.97 -8.68 3.49
N ARG A 433 -12.96 -7.80 3.64
CA ARG A 433 -14.01 -7.48 2.67
C ARG A 433 -13.77 -6.04 2.23
N ASP A 434 -13.96 -5.73 0.95
CA ASP A 434 -13.76 -4.36 0.47
C ASP A 434 -15.07 -3.57 0.60
N LEU A 435 -15.01 -2.41 1.23
CA LEU A 435 -16.18 -1.54 1.43
C LEU A 435 -16.17 -0.43 0.38
N ILE A 436 -17.28 -0.29 -0.34
CA ILE A 436 -17.37 0.55 -1.55
C ILE A 436 -18.53 1.52 -1.38
N SER A 437 -18.29 2.82 -1.36
CA SER A 437 -19.34 3.84 -1.14
C SER A 437 -19.30 4.98 -2.15
N ASP A 438 -20.48 5.47 -2.54
CA ASP A 438 -20.72 6.69 -3.32
C ASP A 438 -21.35 7.83 -2.48
N GLY A 439 -21.39 7.66 -1.15
CA GLY A 439 -21.87 8.67 -0.21
C GLY A 439 -23.37 8.58 0.06
N GLU A 440 -24.12 7.76 -0.68
CA GLU A 440 -25.52 7.46 -0.40
C GLU A 440 -25.69 6.08 0.29
N LYS A 441 -24.82 5.13 -0.04
CA LYS A 441 -24.87 3.73 0.38
C LYS A 441 -23.47 3.12 0.43
N VAL A 442 -23.38 1.88 0.92
CA VAL A 442 -22.15 1.09 0.93
C VAL A 442 -22.46 -0.31 0.38
N LEU A 443 -21.69 -0.75 -0.61
CA LEU A 443 -21.61 -2.16 -1.02
C LEU A 443 -20.45 -2.85 -0.32
N VAL A 444 -20.59 -4.15 -0.09
CA VAL A 444 -19.55 -5.00 0.51
C VAL A 444 -19.14 -6.03 -0.53
N CYS A 445 -17.91 -5.94 -1.05
CA CYS A 445 -17.34 -7.03 -1.83
C CYS A 445 -16.79 -8.08 -0.85
N SER A 446 -17.58 -9.12 -0.60
CA SER A 446 -17.18 -10.31 0.15
C SER A 446 -16.80 -11.49 -0.75
N HIS A 447 -16.47 -11.23 -2.02
CA HIS A 447 -15.96 -12.26 -2.93
C HIS A 447 -14.70 -12.92 -2.36
N GLU A 448 -14.57 -14.23 -2.53
CA GLU A 448 -13.47 -14.97 -1.91
C GLU A 448 -12.13 -14.63 -2.59
N GLY A 449 -11.13 -14.29 -1.79
CA GLY A 449 -9.74 -14.09 -2.21
C GLY A 449 -8.85 -15.22 -1.72
N SER A 450 -7.68 -14.87 -1.18
CA SER A 450 -6.83 -15.76 -0.40
C SER A 450 -6.18 -14.99 0.76
N SER A 451 -5.51 -15.71 1.67
CA SER A 451 -4.69 -15.10 2.72
C SER A 451 -3.34 -14.55 2.20
N ARG A 452 -2.99 -14.78 0.93
CA ARG A 452 -1.70 -14.40 0.34
C ARG A 452 -1.76 -13.01 -0.29
N ARG A 453 -1.18 -12.04 0.42
CA ARG A 453 -0.96 -10.67 -0.04
C ARG A 453 0.34 -10.56 -0.84
N SER A 454 0.27 -10.55 -2.17
CA SER A 454 1.40 -10.27 -3.05
C SER A 454 1.55 -8.75 -3.28
N GLY A 455 2.79 -8.26 -3.33
CA GLY A 455 3.06 -6.92 -3.85
C GLY A 455 2.67 -6.86 -5.33
N GLY A 456 1.96 -5.81 -5.74
CA GLY A 456 1.31 -5.69 -7.05
C GLY A 456 -0.23 -5.85 -7.02
N GLN A 457 -0.81 -6.49 -5.99
CA GLN A 457 -2.26 -6.75 -5.94
C GLN A 457 -3.14 -5.49 -5.99
N GLY A 458 -2.66 -4.35 -5.46
CA GLY A 458 -3.36 -3.06 -5.58
C GLY A 458 -3.37 -2.53 -7.01
N ASP A 459 -2.25 -2.67 -7.71
CA ASP A 459 -2.09 -2.21 -9.09
C ASP A 459 -3.00 -2.99 -10.07
N LEU A 460 -3.21 -4.30 -9.83
CA LEU A 460 -4.22 -5.06 -10.57
C LEU A 460 -5.64 -4.49 -10.37
N LEU A 461 -5.98 -4.06 -9.15
CA LEU A 461 -7.28 -3.46 -8.86
C LEU A 461 -7.44 -2.10 -9.56
N SER A 462 -6.47 -1.20 -9.42
CA SER A 462 -6.58 0.12 -10.03
C SER A 462 -6.48 0.08 -11.57
N GLY A 463 -5.71 -0.85 -12.14
CA GLY A 463 -5.68 -1.13 -13.58
C GLY A 463 -7.01 -1.67 -14.13
N SER A 464 -7.59 -2.69 -13.50
CA SER A 464 -8.89 -3.25 -13.91
C SER A 464 -10.05 -2.27 -13.72
N LEU A 465 -10.03 -1.51 -12.62
CA LEU A 465 -10.97 -0.43 -12.35
C LEU A 465 -10.89 0.69 -13.39
N GLY A 466 -9.70 0.98 -13.92
CA GLY A 466 -9.54 1.91 -15.05
C GLY A 466 -10.41 1.54 -16.26
N VAL A 467 -10.48 0.25 -16.59
CA VAL A 467 -11.30 -0.26 -17.71
C VAL A 467 -12.79 -0.25 -17.35
N LEU A 468 -13.14 -0.85 -16.22
CA LEU A 468 -14.54 -1.00 -15.80
C LEU A 468 -15.21 0.36 -15.54
N ALA A 469 -14.49 1.36 -15.03
CA ALA A 469 -15.01 2.72 -14.83
C ALA A 469 -15.34 3.41 -16.15
N HIS A 470 -14.55 3.16 -17.21
CA HIS A 470 -14.83 3.67 -18.55
C HIS A 470 -16.09 3.01 -19.13
N TRP A 471 -16.19 1.67 -19.06
CA TRP A 471 -17.33 0.92 -19.58
C TRP A 471 -18.64 1.29 -18.87
N ALA A 472 -18.64 1.31 -17.54
CA ALA A 472 -19.80 1.72 -16.76
C ALA A 472 -20.21 3.18 -17.03
N PHE A 473 -19.25 4.08 -17.24
CA PHE A 473 -19.53 5.47 -17.60
C PHE A 473 -20.16 5.61 -19.00
N LEU A 474 -19.78 4.78 -19.98
CA LEU A 474 -20.43 4.75 -21.30
C LEU A 474 -21.80 4.06 -21.27
N ALA A 475 -21.96 3.01 -20.47
CA ALA A 475 -23.15 2.17 -20.47
C ALA A 475 -24.43 2.87 -19.94
N GLY A 476 -24.25 3.91 -19.11
CA GLY A 476 -25.33 4.78 -18.67
C GLY A 476 -26.30 4.16 -17.65
N ALA A 477 -27.24 5.00 -17.18
CA ALA A 477 -28.12 4.68 -16.06
C ALA A 477 -29.08 3.49 -16.31
N GLU A 478 -29.42 3.20 -17.57
CA GLU A 478 -30.25 2.05 -17.93
C GLU A 478 -29.54 0.72 -17.61
N LYS A 479 -28.26 0.61 -17.98
CA LYS A 479 -27.45 -0.60 -17.75
C LYS A 479 -27.10 -0.80 -16.28
N THR A 480 -26.96 0.28 -15.53
CA THR A 480 -26.72 0.27 -14.08
C THR A 480 -28.00 0.26 -13.23
N ASN A 481 -29.19 0.22 -13.83
CA ASN A 481 -30.48 0.32 -13.11
C ASN A 481 -30.53 1.51 -12.12
N GLY A 482 -30.13 2.70 -12.59
CA GLY A 482 -30.05 3.93 -11.80
C GLY A 482 -28.89 4.02 -10.81
N GLN A 483 -28.12 2.94 -10.60
CA GLN A 483 -26.98 2.95 -9.68
C GLN A 483 -25.82 3.78 -10.24
N ASN A 484 -25.03 4.42 -9.37
CA ASN A 484 -23.78 5.09 -9.76
C ASN A 484 -22.86 4.12 -10.54
N PRO A 485 -22.45 4.44 -11.79
CA PRO A 485 -21.64 3.54 -12.62
C PRO A 485 -20.28 3.24 -12.01
N PHE A 486 -19.67 4.19 -11.31
CA PHE A 486 -18.35 4.02 -10.69
C PHE A 486 -18.40 3.07 -9.49
N LEU A 487 -19.54 3.01 -8.80
CA LEU A 487 -19.80 2.03 -7.73
C LEU A 487 -19.92 0.60 -8.29
N VAL A 488 -20.59 0.43 -9.43
CA VAL A 488 -20.70 -0.86 -10.15
C VAL A 488 -19.32 -1.29 -10.66
N ALA A 489 -18.58 -0.39 -11.30
CA ALA A 489 -17.21 -0.63 -11.77
C ALA A 489 -16.26 -1.04 -10.62
N ALA A 490 -16.34 -0.34 -9.48
CA ALA A 490 -15.56 -0.65 -8.29
C ALA A 490 -15.86 -2.06 -7.75
N PHE A 491 -17.14 -2.45 -7.66
CA PHE A 491 -17.51 -3.80 -7.25
C PHE A 491 -16.96 -4.85 -8.21
N GLY A 492 -17.11 -4.65 -9.52
CA GLY A 492 -16.54 -5.53 -10.55
C GLY A 492 -15.03 -5.71 -10.41
N ALA A 493 -14.29 -4.60 -10.23
CA ALA A 493 -12.83 -4.62 -10.11
C ALA A 493 -12.34 -5.32 -8.82
N CYS A 494 -13.03 -5.11 -7.69
CA CYS A 494 -12.74 -5.82 -6.44
C CYS A 494 -13.00 -7.33 -6.56
N SER A 495 -14.17 -7.73 -7.07
CA SER A 495 -14.53 -9.13 -7.27
C SER A 495 -13.58 -9.82 -8.24
N LEU A 496 -13.19 -9.17 -9.34
CA LEU A 496 -12.20 -9.68 -10.29
C LEU A 496 -10.83 -9.87 -9.63
N THR A 497 -10.31 -8.84 -8.95
CA THR A 497 -9.00 -8.91 -8.28
C THR A 497 -8.95 -10.02 -7.22
N ARG A 498 -10.07 -10.25 -6.52
CA ARG A 498 -10.25 -11.35 -5.56
C ARG A 498 -10.27 -12.71 -6.25
N GLN A 499 -11.02 -12.86 -7.34
CA GLN A 499 -11.06 -14.11 -8.11
C GLN A 499 -9.68 -14.46 -8.71
N CYS A 500 -8.92 -13.48 -9.21
CA CYS A 500 -7.53 -13.67 -9.64
C CYS A 500 -6.62 -14.14 -8.48
N ASN A 501 -6.77 -13.53 -7.30
CA ASN A 501 -6.00 -13.88 -6.10
C ASN A 501 -6.32 -15.31 -5.61
N ASN A 502 -7.61 -15.69 -5.61
CA ASN A 502 -8.07 -17.02 -5.23
C ASN A 502 -7.54 -18.10 -6.20
N GLN A 503 -7.67 -17.89 -7.53
CA GLN A 503 -7.19 -18.83 -8.55
C GLN A 503 -5.66 -18.98 -8.55
N ALA A 504 -4.93 -17.87 -8.47
CA ALA A 504 -3.47 -17.92 -8.43
C ALA A 504 -2.97 -18.56 -7.12
N PHE A 505 -3.67 -18.37 -6.00
CA PHE A 505 -3.33 -19.03 -4.74
C PHE A 505 -3.62 -20.53 -4.77
N GLN A 506 -4.70 -20.98 -5.42
CA GLN A 506 -4.96 -22.41 -5.62
C GLN A 506 -3.86 -23.11 -6.45
N LYS A 507 -3.24 -22.39 -7.39
CA LYS A 507 -2.16 -22.91 -8.26
C LYS A 507 -0.76 -22.84 -7.62
N PHE A 508 -0.43 -21.74 -6.95
CA PHE A 508 0.94 -21.43 -6.50
C PHE A 508 1.11 -21.29 -4.97
N GLY A 509 0.00 -21.28 -4.23
CA GLY A 509 -0.03 -21.23 -2.77
C GLY A 509 0.86 -20.13 -2.18
N ARG A 510 1.83 -20.52 -1.35
CA ARG A 510 2.75 -19.59 -0.68
C ARG A 510 3.61 -18.78 -1.64
N SER A 511 4.00 -19.36 -2.78
CA SER A 511 4.94 -18.74 -3.74
C SER A 511 4.31 -17.67 -4.63
N MET A 512 2.98 -17.65 -4.74
CA MET A 512 2.20 -16.76 -5.60
C MET A 512 2.66 -15.28 -5.55
N THR A 513 2.80 -14.68 -6.72
CA THR A 513 3.21 -13.31 -7.01
C THR A 513 2.06 -12.51 -7.66
N ALA A 514 2.31 -11.25 -8.03
CA ALA A 514 1.35 -10.51 -8.86
C ALA A 514 1.35 -10.95 -10.33
N SER A 515 2.48 -11.43 -10.88
CA SER A 515 2.54 -11.96 -12.26
C SER A 515 1.65 -13.19 -12.45
N ASP A 516 1.53 -14.02 -11.41
CA ASP A 516 0.63 -15.17 -11.40
C ASP A 516 -0.83 -14.70 -11.40
N MET A 517 -1.18 -13.71 -10.57
CA MET A 517 -2.51 -13.09 -10.58
C MET A 517 -2.85 -12.40 -11.91
N VAL A 518 -1.86 -11.76 -12.58
CA VAL A 518 -2.00 -11.18 -13.93
C VAL A 518 -2.34 -12.27 -14.95
N SER A 519 -1.77 -13.47 -14.80
CA SER A 519 -2.04 -14.60 -15.68
C SER A 519 -3.47 -15.15 -15.53
N GLU A 520 -4.07 -14.99 -14.34
CA GLU A 520 -5.46 -15.39 -14.06
C GLU A 520 -6.53 -14.34 -14.44
N VAL A 521 -6.16 -13.16 -14.95
CA VAL A 521 -7.13 -12.08 -15.21
C VAL A 521 -8.21 -12.50 -16.21
N GLY A 522 -7.85 -13.14 -17.32
CA GLY A 522 -8.82 -13.61 -18.31
C GLY A 522 -9.71 -14.72 -17.76
N THR A 523 -9.12 -15.76 -17.17
CA THR A 523 -9.89 -16.89 -16.59
C THR A 523 -10.85 -16.43 -15.49
N ALA A 524 -10.45 -15.44 -14.67
CA ALA A 524 -11.31 -14.82 -13.68
C ALA A 524 -12.40 -13.93 -14.30
N PHE A 525 -12.08 -13.15 -15.34
CA PHE A 525 -13.03 -12.26 -16.02
C PHE A 525 -14.17 -13.06 -16.65
N ASN A 526 -13.85 -14.03 -17.51
CA ASN A 526 -14.85 -14.85 -18.19
C ASN A 526 -15.74 -15.58 -17.16
N LYS A 527 -15.16 -16.13 -16.08
CA LYS A 527 -15.89 -16.83 -15.01
C LYS A 527 -16.87 -15.96 -14.22
N LEU A 528 -16.61 -14.65 -14.07
CA LEU A 528 -17.50 -13.75 -13.34
C LEU A 528 -18.54 -13.09 -14.25
N PHE A 529 -18.15 -12.80 -15.50
CA PHE A 529 -18.86 -11.82 -16.33
C PHE A 529 -19.32 -12.30 -17.71
N GLU A 530 -18.84 -13.45 -18.20
CA GLU A 530 -19.24 -14.03 -19.49
C GLU A 530 -20.01 -15.36 -19.37
N THR A 531 -20.44 -15.70 -18.15
CA THR A 531 -21.29 -16.86 -17.79
C THR A 531 -22.78 -16.53 -17.81
#